data_AF-A0A2P8I5V0-F1
#
_entry.id   AF-A0A2P8I5V0-F1
#
_cell.length_a   1.000
_cell.length_b   1.000
_cell.length_c   1.000
_cell.angle_alpha   90.00
_cell.angle_beta   90.00
_cell.angle_gamma   90.00
#
_symmetry.space_group_name_H-M   'P 1'
#
loop_
_entity.id
_entity.type
_entity.pdbx_description
1 polymer ?
#
loop_
_entity_poly.entity_id
_entity_poly.type
_entity_poly.pdbx_seq_one_letter_code
_entity_poly.pdbx_strand_id
1 'polypeptide(L)'
;MGLRLPWAAVARLGQAHWFAGNLYEAAVDVLGLLADARPNREPRLLGPGSPLRYYAPAAPVTLVATGVTLAAGWRSGGDRRAVAASAAGTLVAAALTGYLVKTVNLPLLRGEGALGDGERRRLVRTWHRANLVRLAALAVAAAATRRVTVR
;
A
#
# COMPACT_ATOMS: atom_id res chain seq x y z
N MET A 1 -29.32 16.24 7.05
CA MET A 1 -28.23 15.91 8.01
C MET A 1 -27.19 15.08 7.27
N GLY A 2 -26.31 15.75 6.51
CA GLY A 2 -25.33 15.07 5.65
C GLY A 2 -24.23 14.45 6.49
N LEU A 3 -23.95 13.16 6.28
CA LEU A 3 -22.85 12.42 6.88
C LEU A 3 -21.52 13.16 6.63
N ARG A 4 -21.09 13.98 7.59
CA ARG A 4 -19.69 14.43 7.65
C ARG A 4 -18.87 13.21 8.06
N LEU A 5 -18.48 12.40 7.09
CA LEU A 5 -17.52 11.31 7.31
C LEU A 5 -16.32 11.88 8.07
N PRO A 6 -16.00 11.36 9.27
CA PRO A 6 -14.83 11.83 10.00
C PRO A 6 -13.60 11.38 9.20
N TRP A 7 -13.02 12.30 8.42
CA TRP A 7 -11.87 12.04 7.54
C TRP A 7 -10.72 11.31 8.25
N ALA A 8 -10.52 11.58 9.55
CA ALA A 8 -9.57 10.88 10.40
C ALA A 8 -9.85 9.36 10.51
N ALA A 9 -11.11 8.96 10.64
CA ALA A 9 -11.49 7.55 10.67
C ALA A 9 -11.27 6.89 9.30
N VAL A 10 -11.64 7.58 8.22
CA VAL A 10 -11.40 7.09 6.84
C VAL A 10 -9.91 6.93 6.56
N ALA A 11 -9.08 7.89 6.98
CA ALA A 11 -7.63 7.82 6.86
C ALA A 11 -7.06 6.61 7.62
N ARG A 12 -7.47 6.43 8.88
CA ARG A 12 -7.02 5.31 9.72
C ARG A 12 -7.46 3.95 9.16
N LEU A 13 -8.70 3.83 8.70
CA LEU A 13 -9.23 2.62 8.07
C LEU A 13 -8.47 2.32 6.77
N GLY A 14 -8.24 3.33 5.93
CA GLY A 14 -7.48 3.18 4.69
C GLY A 14 -6.03 2.75 4.92
N GLN A 15 -5.35 3.35 5.91
CA GLN A 15 -4.00 2.95 6.31
C GLN A 15 -3.97 1.52 6.86
N ALA A 16 -4.96 1.14 7.67
CA ALA A 16 -5.09 -0.22 8.20
C ALA A 16 -5.34 -1.25 7.08
N HIS A 17 -6.27 -0.97 6.16
CA HIS A 17 -6.51 -1.78 4.96
C HIS A 17 -5.24 -1.96 4.14
N TRP A 18 -4.52 -0.85 3.91
CA TRP A 18 -3.29 -0.87 3.13
C TRP A 18 -2.19 -1.71 3.79
N PHE A 19 -2.01 -1.56 5.11
CA PHE A 19 -1.07 -2.37 5.86
C PHE A 19 -1.46 -3.85 5.87
N ALA A 20 -2.70 -4.16 6.26
CA ALA A 20 -3.19 -5.52 6.42
C ALA A 20 -3.15 -6.31 5.11
N GLY A 21 -3.57 -5.71 3.99
CA GLY A 21 -3.51 -6.37 2.69
C GLY A 21 -2.07 -6.73 2.30
N ASN A 22 -1.11 -5.84 2.55
CA ASN A 22 0.29 -6.09 2.18
C ASN A 22 1.00 -7.05 3.14
N LEU A 23 0.55 -7.10 4.40
CA LEU A 23 0.99 -8.12 5.35
C LEU A 23 0.45 -9.50 4.95
N TYR A 24 -0.83 -9.57 4.56
CA TYR A 24 -1.45 -10.79 4.05
C TYR A 24 -0.72 -11.31 2.81
N GLU A 25 -0.47 -10.43 1.82
CA GLU A 25 0.26 -10.83 0.60
C GLU A 25 1.66 -11.36 0.90
N ALA A 26 2.35 -10.80 1.90
CA ALA A 26 3.65 -11.29 2.33
C ALA A 26 3.54 -12.64 3.04
N ALA A 27 2.57 -12.80 3.95
CA ALA A 27 2.38 -14.02 4.72
C ALA A 27 1.99 -15.22 3.85
N VAL A 28 1.20 -14.99 2.80
CA VAL A 28 0.74 -16.02 1.86
C VAL A 28 1.73 -16.20 0.68
N ASP A 29 2.75 -15.35 0.58
CA ASP A 29 3.65 -15.27 -0.58
C ASP A 29 2.88 -15.20 -1.91
N VAL A 30 1.89 -14.29 -1.97
CA VAL A 30 1.04 -14.11 -3.16
C VAL A 30 1.87 -13.89 -4.42
N LEU A 31 3.03 -13.23 -4.30
CA LEU A 31 3.91 -13.02 -5.44
C LEU A 31 4.59 -14.30 -5.93
N GLY A 32 4.97 -15.20 -5.03
CA GLY A 32 5.44 -16.55 -5.38
C GLY A 32 4.37 -17.35 -6.09
N LEU A 33 3.15 -17.36 -5.56
CA LEU A 33 1.99 -18.02 -6.17
C LEU A 33 1.67 -17.47 -7.57
N LEU A 34 1.73 -16.14 -7.75
CA LEU A 34 1.54 -15.50 -9.04
C LEU A 34 2.66 -15.83 -10.04
N ALA A 35 3.89 -15.97 -9.58
CA ALA A 35 5.01 -16.39 -10.42
C ALA A 35 4.85 -17.85 -10.89
N ASP A 36 4.42 -18.74 -10.00
CA ASP A 36 4.24 -20.16 -10.28
C ASP A 36 3.02 -20.41 -11.18
N ALA A 37 1.95 -19.62 -11.02
CA ALA A 37 0.76 -19.70 -11.86
C ALA A 37 0.94 -19.07 -13.25
N ARG A 38 1.99 -18.28 -13.47
CA ARG A 38 2.19 -17.49 -14.70
C ARG A 38 2.10 -18.31 -16.01
N PRO A 39 2.66 -19.53 -16.13
CA PRO A 39 2.54 -20.33 -17.36
C PRO A 39 1.10 -20.70 -17.74
N ASN A 40 0.23 -20.81 -16.74
CA ASN A 40 -1.16 -21.27 -16.88
C ASN A 40 -2.18 -20.14 -16.71
N ARG A 41 -1.72 -18.88 -16.61
CA ARG A 41 -2.55 -17.72 -16.33
C ARG A 41 -2.50 -16.75 -17.50
N GLU A 42 -3.67 -16.29 -17.95
CA GLU A 42 -3.71 -15.22 -18.92
C GLU A 42 -3.14 -13.89 -18.36
N PRO A 43 -2.34 -13.15 -19.15
CA PRO A 43 -1.82 -11.84 -18.78
C PRO A 43 -2.93 -10.80 -18.60
N ARG A 44 -3.39 -10.58 -17.36
CA ARG A 44 -4.46 -9.61 -17.05
C ARG A 44 -4.17 -8.81 -15.77
N LEU A 45 -4.36 -7.48 -15.85
CA LEU A 45 -4.14 -6.54 -14.73
C LEU A 45 -5.25 -6.57 -13.69
N LEU A 46 -6.49 -6.82 -14.12
CA LEU A 46 -7.66 -6.95 -13.25
C LEU A 46 -8.22 -8.36 -13.27
N GLY A 47 -7.39 -9.38 -13.52
CA GLY A 47 -7.79 -10.78 -13.45
C GLY A 47 -8.03 -11.26 -12.01
N PRO A 48 -8.65 -12.44 -11.81
CA PRO A 48 -8.70 -13.11 -10.51
C PRO A 48 -7.32 -13.18 -9.85
N GLY A 49 -7.25 -12.92 -8.55
CA GLY A 49 -5.99 -12.88 -7.79
C GLY A 49 -5.16 -11.60 -7.94
N SER A 50 -5.57 -10.63 -8.78
CA SER A 50 -4.82 -9.38 -8.94
C SER A 50 -5.01 -8.44 -7.74
N PRO A 51 -3.91 -7.99 -7.09
CA PRO A 51 -3.95 -7.01 -6.02
C PRO A 51 -4.61 -5.68 -6.40
N LEU A 52 -4.57 -5.31 -7.70
CA LEU A 52 -5.15 -4.07 -8.19
C LEU A 52 -6.66 -3.95 -7.90
N ARG A 53 -7.40 -5.06 -7.83
CA ARG A 53 -8.86 -5.03 -7.63
C ARG A 53 -9.27 -4.41 -6.29
N TYR A 54 -8.48 -4.60 -5.24
CA TYR A 54 -8.82 -4.12 -3.90
C TYR A 54 -7.99 -2.92 -3.44
N TYR A 55 -6.88 -2.58 -4.12
CA TYR A 55 -6.14 -1.34 -3.83
C TYR A 55 -6.51 -0.16 -4.74
N ALA A 56 -6.82 -0.38 -6.02
CA ALA A 56 -7.06 0.71 -6.95
C ALA A 56 -8.18 1.67 -6.50
N PRO A 57 -9.34 1.20 -6.00
CA PRO A 57 -10.36 2.11 -5.49
C PRO A 57 -10.02 2.68 -4.10
N ALA A 58 -9.34 1.91 -3.25
CA ALA A 58 -9.07 2.30 -1.86
C ALA A 58 -7.93 3.32 -1.72
N ALA A 59 -6.93 3.28 -2.60
CA ALA A 59 -5.75 4.13 -2.55
C ALA A 59 -6.05 5.64 -2.64
N PRO A 60 -6.78 6.16 -3.66
CA PRO A 60 -7.07 7.59 -3.74
C PRO A 60 -7.89 8.08 -2.56
N VAL A 61 -8.87 7.30 -2.09
CA VAL A 61 -9.67 7.64 -0.90
C VAL A 61 -8.80 7.75 0.35
N THR A 62 -7.91 6.78 0.56
CA THR A 62 -6.98 6.77 1.70
C THR A 62 -6.04 7.97 1.69
N LEU A 63 -5.46 8.29 0.53
CA LEU A 63 -4.54 9.41 0.36
C LEU A 63 -5.24 10.75 0.62
N VAL A 64 -6.42 10.96 0.04
CA VAL A 64 -7.20 12.19 0.25
C VAL A 64 -7.61 12.34 1.71
N ALA A 65 -8.16 11.28 2.32
CA ALA A 65 -8.57 11.32 3.72
C ALA A 65 -7.40 11.61 4.65
N THR A 66 -6.23 11.01 4.38
CA THR A 66 -5.00 11.29 5.13
C THR A 66 -4.58 12.75 4.96
N GLY A 67 -4.53 13.26 3.72
CA GLY A 67 -4.17 14.65 3.43
C GLY A 67 -5.08 15.66 4.13
N VAL A 68 -6.39 15.47 4.07
CA VAL A 68 -7.38 16.33 4.77
C VAL A 68 -7.16 16.30 6.28
N THR A 69 -6.95 15.11 6.85
CA THR A 69 -6.70 14.93 8.29
C THR A 69 -5.43 15.65 8.75
N LEU A 70 -4.34 15.49 8.01
CA LEU A 70 -3.05 16.13 8.31
C LEU A 70 -3.12 17.65 8.16
N ALA A 71 -3.81 18.14 7.12
CA ALA A 71 -3.98 19.57 6.90
C ALA A 71 -4.83 20.22 8.02
N ALA A 72 -5.87 19.53 8.49
CA ALA A 72 -6.67 19.99 9.63
C ALA A 72 -5.87 19.98 10.95
N GLY A 73 -5.10 18.91 11.20
CA GLY A 73 -4.18 18.82 12.35
C GLY A 73 -3.14 19.93 12.36
N TRP A 74 -2.55 20.22 11.20
CA TRP A 74 -1.61 21.33 11.03
C TRP A 74 -2.26 22.69 11.30
N ARG A 75 -3.42 22.98 10.72
CA ARG A 75 -4.08 24.29 10.89
C ARG A 75 -4.55 24.55 12.32
N SER A 76 -4.92 23.49 13.05
CA SER A 76 -5.39 23.59 14.43
C SER A 76 -4.28 23.63 15.49
N GLY A 77 -3.00 23.74 15.07
CA GLY A 77 -1.86 23.84 15.98
C GLY A 77 -1.44 22.51 16.62
N GLY A 78 -1.84 21.38 16.05
CA GLY A 78 -1.46 20.05 16.54
C GLY A 78 0.03 19.72 16.39
N ASP A 79 0.44 18.54 16.87
CA ASP A 79 1.84 18.08 16.86
C ASP A 79 2.42 18.05 15.43
N ARG A 80 3.28 19.04 15.14
CA ARG A 80 3.95 19.23 13.85
C ARG A 80 4.82 18.04 13.48
N ARG A 81 5.47 17.40 14.47
CA ARG A 81 6.33 16.23 14.25
C ARG A 81 5.47 15.02 13.87
N ALA A 82 4.32 14.83 14.51
CA ALA A 82 3.37 13.79 14.14
C ALA A 82 2.79 14.00 12.73
N VAL A 83 2.45 15.25 12.37
CA VAL A 83 2.01 15.56 11.00
C VAL A 83 3.10 15.21 9.97
N ALA A 84 4.34 15.65 10.21
CA ALA A 84 5.47 15.38 9.32
C ALA A 84 5.78 13.88 9.19
N ALA A 85 5.82 13.16 10.32
CA ALA A 85 6.06 11.71 10.34
C ALA A 85 4.96 10.95 9.59
N SER A 86 3.70 11.36 9.76
CA SER A 86 2.59 10.76 9.03
C SER A 86 2.67 11.02 7.53
N ALA A 87 2.94 12.26 7.13
CA ALA A 87 3.06 12.63 5.72
C ALA A 87 4.22 11.87 5.06
N ALA A 88 5.40 11.85 5.70
CA ALA A 88 6.58 11.14 5.21
C ALA A 88 6.32 9.63 5.09
N GLY A 89 5.75 9.00 6.12
CA GLY A 89 5.43 7.57 6.10
C GLY A 89 4.43 7.21 5.00
N THR A 90 3.38 8.01 4.82
CA THR A 90 2.40 7.82 3.72
C THR A 90 3.04 7.98 2.35
N LEU A 91 3.88 9.01 2.15
CA LEU A 91 4.57 9.24 0.87
C LEU A 91 5.56 8.11 0.54
N VAL A 92 6.34 7.65 1.52
CA VAL A 92 7.25 6.51 1.33
C VAL A 92 6.47 5.25 0.96
N ALA A 93 5.37 4.95 1.64
CA ALA A 93 4.53 3.80 1.32
C ALA A 93 3.91 3.89 -0.08
N ALA A 94 3.48 5.08 -0.50
CA ALA A 94 2.96 5.35 -1.84
C ALA A 94 4.05 5.18 -2.92
N ALA A 95 5.23 5.75 -2.69
CA ALA A 95 6.37 5.65 -3.60
C ALA A 95 6.82 4.19 -3.77
N LEU A 96 6.94 3.43 -2.66
CA LEU A 96 7.27 2.01 -2.71
C LEU A 96 6.19 1.18 -3.42
N THR A 97 4.92 1.54 -3.27
CA THR A 97 3.84 0.89 -4.02
C THR A 97 3.95 1.16 -5.51
N GLY A 98 4.17 2.42 -5.92
CA GLY A 98 4.40 2.76 -7.32
C GLY A 98 5.64 2.05 -7.90
N TYR A 99 6.73 2.02 -7.14
CA TYR A 99 7.95 1.29 -7.49
C TYR A 99 7.68 -0.20 -7.71
N LEU A 100 7.02 -0.87 -6.74
CA LEU A 100 6.71 -2.29 -6.83
C LEU A 100 5.74 -2.62 -7.96
N VAL A 101 4.73 -1.77 -8.18
CA VAL A 101 3.82 -1.91 -9.31
C VAL A 101 4.60 -1.88 -10.62
N LYS A 102 5.47 -0.87 -10.81
CA LYS A 102 6.22 -0.68 -12.06
C LYS A 102 7.27 -1.76 -12.28
N THR A 103 8.02 -2.13 -11.25
CA THR A 103 9.23 -2.96 -11.37
C THR A 103 8.99 -4.45 -11.12
N VAL A 104 7.90 -4.82 -10.45
CA VAL A 104 7.61 -6.21 -10.10
C VAL A 104 6.22 -6.64 -10.57
N ASN A 105 5.15 -5.99 -10.12
CA ASN A 105 3.80 -6.49 -10.35
C ASN A 105 3.41 -6.43 -11.83
N LEU A 106 3.71 -5.34 -12.55
CA LEU A 106 3.41 -5.23 -13.98
C LEU A 106 4.17 -6.26 -14.82
N PRO A 107 5.50 -6.41 -14.69
CA PRO A 107 6.23 -7.49 -15.36
C PRO A 107 5.66 -8.88 -15.08
N LEU A 108 5.27 -9.14 -13.82
CA LEU A 108 4.72 -10.44 -13.42
C LEU A 108 3.33 -10.68 -14.03
N LEU A 109 2.47 -9.66 -14.04
CA LEU A 109 1.07 -9.78 -14.48
C LEU A 109 0.90 -9.71 -16.00
N ARG A 110 1.80 -9.03 -16.72
CA ARG A 110 1.75 -8.86 -18.18
C ARG A 110 2.64 -9.84 -18.95
N GLY A 111 3.64 -10.43 -18.29
CA GLY A 111 4.57 -11.31 -18.98
C GLY A 111 3.94 -12.66 -19.32
N GLU A 112 4.37 -13.24 -20.44
CA GLU A 112 3.96 -14.58 -20.90
C GLU A 112 5.01 -15.63 -20.54
N GLY A 113 4.61 -16.89 -20.47
CA GLY A 113 5.50 -18.03 -20.23
C GLY A 113 6.07 -18.12 -18.81
N ALA A 114 6.87 -19.16 -18.58
CA ALA A 114 7.54 -19.40 -17.30
C ALA A 114 8.66 -18.37 -17.05
N LEU A 115 8.78 -17.94 -15.80
CA LEU A 115 9.93 -17.15 -15.36
C LEU A 115 11.13 -18.06 -15.16
N GLY A 116 12.30 -17.65 -15.64
CA GLY A 116 13.54 -18.29 -15.24
C GLY A 116 13.73 -18.19 -13.73
N ASP A 117 14.23 -19.26 -13.11
CA ASP A 117 14.43 -19.38 -11.65
C ASP A 117 15.15 -18.19 -11.01
N GLY A 118 16.20 -17.69 -11.67
CA GLY A 118 16.96 -16.53 -11.21
C GLY A 118 16.13 -15.24 -11.19
N GLU A 119 15.30 -15.03 -12.21
CA GLU A 119 14.41 -13.89 -12.31
C GLU A 119 13.26 -13.97 -11.30
N ARG A 120 12.64 -15.15 -11.15
CA ARG A 120 11.64 -15.43 -10.13
C ARG A 120 12.17 -15.06 -8.74
N ARG A 121 13.32 -15.61 -8.36
CA ARG A 121 13.97 -15.32 -7.06
C ARG A 121 14.33 -13.84 -6.90
N ARG A 122 14.68 -13.14 -7.98
CA ARG A 122 14.98 -11.70 -7.94
C ARG A 122 13.71 -10.90 -7.65
N LEU A 123 12.63 -11.12 -8.40
CA LEU A 123 11.37 -10.40 -8.26
C LEU A 123 10.74 -10.61 -6.89
N VAL A 124 10.67 -11.86 -6.42
CA VAL A 124 10.12 -12.21 -5.09
C VAL A 124 10.92 -11.55 -3.97
N ARG A 125 12.25 -11.62 -4.00
CA ARG A 125 13.10 -10.97 -2.98
C ARG A 125 12.98 -9.45 -3.00
N THR A 126 12.96 -8.83 -4.19
CA THR A 126 12.77 -7.38 -4.33
C THR A 126 11.44 -6.95 -3.72
N TRP A 127 10.37 -7.69 -4.00
CA TRP A 127 9.05 -7.40 -3.48
C TRP A 127 8.98 -7.50 -1.97
N HIS A 128 9.44 -8.60 -1.37
CA HIS A 128 9.41 -8.78 0.09
C HIS A 128 10.22 -7.72 0.83
N ARG A 129 11.43 -7.39 0.34
CA ARG A 129 12.28 -6.36 0.96
C ARG A 129 11.63 -4.97 0.92
N ALA A 130 11.14 -4.56 -0.24
CA ALA A 130 10.47 -3.28 -0.37
C ALA A 130 9.12 -3.25 0.37
N ASN A 131 8.41 -4.37 0.41
CA ASN A 131 7.17 -4.49 1.15
C ASN A 131 7.39 -4.36 2.66
N LEU A 132 8.47 -4.93 3.21
CA LEU A 132 8.83 -4.75 4.61
C LEU A 132 9.03 -3.27 4.96
N VAL A 133 9.77 -2.53 4.13
CA VAL A 133 9.96 -1.08 4.31
C VAL A 133 8.62 -0.33 4.20
N ARG A 134 7.76 -0.72 3.25
CA ARG A 134 6.42 -0.16 3.10
C ARG A 134 5.55 -0.40 4.34
N LEU A 135 5.57 -1.61 4.91
CA LEU A 135 4.84 -1.95 6.13
C LEU A 135 5.33 -1.11 7.32
N ALA A 136 6.65 -0.96 7.48
CA ALA A 136 7.21 -0.10 8.52
C ALA A 136 6.78 1.37 8.34
N ALA A 137 6.81 1.89 7.11
CA ALA A 137 6.36 3.25 6.80
C ALA A 137 4.86 3.45 7.08
N LEU A 138 4.02 2.47 6.75
CA LEU A 138 2.58 2.48 7.06
C LEU A 138 2.32 2.42 8.56
N ALA A 139 3.06 1.62 9.33
CA ALA A 139 2.94 1.56 10.78
C ALA A 139 3.29 2.89 11.43
N VAL A 140 4.39 3.52 11.00
CA VAL A 140 4.77 4.89 11.43
C VAL A 140 3.67 5.89 11.07
N ALA A 141 3.16 5.84 9.83
CA ALA A 141 2.11 6.74 9.38
C ALA A 141 0.83 6.61 10.21
N ALA A 142 0.40 5.38 10.51
CA ALA A 142 -0.78 5.11 11.31
C ALA A 142 -0.63 5.56 12.77
N ALA A 143 0.53 5.27 13.39
CA ALA A 143 0.82 5.71 14.76
C ALA A 143 0.86 7.24 14.86
N ALA A 144 1.48 7.91 13.87
CA ALA A 144 1.56 9.36 13.81
C ALA A 144 0.19 10.00 13.52
N THR A 145 -0.58 9.45 12.58
CA THR A 145 -1.97 9.88 12.29
C THR A 145 -2.82 9.82 13.56
N ARG A 146 -2.68 8.74 14.37
CA ARG A 146 -3.39 8.64 15.65
C ARG A 146 -3.07 9.81 16.57
N ARG A 147 -1.79 10.19 16.72
CA ARG A 147 -1.37 11.35 17.54
C ARG A 147 -1.89 12.69 17.00
N VAL A 148 -2.04 12.82 15.68
CA VAL A 148 -2.66 14.02 15.07
C VAL A 148 -4.15 14.12 15.41
N THR A 149 -4.83 12.98 15.59
CA THR A 149 -6.30 12.92 15.73
C THR A 149 -6.80 12.79 17.16
N VAL A 150 -5.95 12.33 18.09
CA VAL A 150 -6.27 12.24 19.52
C VAL A 150 -5.76 13.51 20.17
N ARG A 151 -6.69 14.38 20.60
CA ARG A 151 -6.42 15.47 21.54
C ARG A 151 -6.50 14.93 22.97
#